data_AF-A0A0D2NX33-F1
#
_entry.id   AF-A0A0D2NX33-F1
#
_cell.length_a   1.000
_cell.length_b   1.000
_cell.length_c   1.000
_cell.angle_alpha   90.00
_cell.angle_beta   90.00
_cell.angle_gamma   90.00
#
_symmetry.space_group_name_H-M   'P 1'
#
loop_
_entity.id
_entity.type
_entity.pdbx_description
1 polymer ?
#
loop_
_entity_poly.entity_id
_entity_poly.type
_entity_poly.pdbx_seq_one_letter_code
_entity_poly.pdbx_strand_id
1 'polypeptide(L)'
;DNVGFSRASTHMGNSLIMHYPAGNFETDPIPGSIEYIIVKKNMEVLYAVHMQTPAPAGTVDPFRSYPHFPAKVYSQSLSSDLSLVQLTWVLSHYARWKLDEDRVVVLTLSRVSPFHAKLCGLTEQVTKL
;
A
#
# COMPACT_ATOMS: atom_id res chain seq x y z
N ASP A 1 9.38 16.17 10.34
CA ASP A 1 9.56 14.81 9.82
C ASP A 1 9.79 14.85 8.31
N ASN A 2 11.01 14.54 7.86
CA ASN A 2 11.37 14.56 6.43
C ASN A 2 10.97 13.22 5.78
N VAL A 3 9.72 13.10 5.33
CA VAL A 3 9.27 11.96 4.50
C VAL A 3 9.59 12.29 3.05
N GLY A 4 10.54 11.58 2.44
CA GLY A 4 10.97 11.77 1.06
C GLY A 4 10.42 10.70 0.12
N PHE A 5 9.80 11.12 -0.98
CA PHE A 5 9.38 10.24 -2.07
C PHE A 5 10.41 10.27 -3.20
N SER A 6 10.58 9.15 -3.90
CA SER A 6 11.48 9.08 -5.05
C SER A 6 10.98 8.10 -6.11
N ARG A 7 11.52 8.23 -7.31
CA ARG A 7 11.40 7.20 -8.36
C ARG A 7 12.11 5.92 -7.94
N ALA A 8 11.62 4.78 -8.42
CA ALA A 8 12.24 3.47 -8.22
C ALA A 8 13.71 3.45 -8.66
N SER A 9 14.03 4.15 -9.76
CA SER A 9 15.39 4.28 -10.30
C SER A 9 16.34 5.11 -9.43
N THR A 10 15.83 5.89 -8.47
CA THR A 10 16.63 6.75 -7.59
C THR A 10 16.78 6.13 -6.21
N HIS A 11 15.69 5.68 -5.60
CA HIS A 11 15.74 4.96 -4.33
C HIS A 11 14.52 4.05 -4.21
N MET A 12 14.75 2.74 -4.34
CA MET A 12 13.69 1.74 -4.38
C MET A 12 12.77 1.86 -3.16
N GLY A 13 13.31 1.92 -1.94
CA GLY A 13 12.50 1.97 -0.73
C GLY A 13 11.59 3.19 -0.61
N ASN A 14 12.00 4.34 -1.15
CA ASN A 14 11.22 5.59 -1.10
C ASN A 14 10.27 5.71 -2.31
N SER A 15 10.29 4.72 -3.20
CA SER A 15 9.32 4.59 -4.28
C SER A 15 8.12 3.72 -3.89
N LEU A 16 8.23 2.91 -2.85
CA LEU A 16 7.21 1.95 -2.44
C LEU A 16 6.15 2.64 -1.60
N ILE A 17 4.95 2.78 -2.15
CA ILE A 17 3.84 3.50 -1.51
C ILE A 17 2.55 2.67 -1.44
N MET A 18 1.84 2.79 -0.33
CA MET A 18 0.44 2.39 -0.20
C MET A 18 -0.43 3.61 -0.52
N HIS A 19 -1.45 3.44 -1.36
CA HIS A 19 -2.35 4.54 -1.71
C HIS A 19 -3.78 4.07 -1.96
N TYR A 20 -4.72 5.00 -1.85
CA TYR A 20 -6.13 4.76 -2.14
C TYR A 20 -6.38 4.84 -3.65
N PRO A 21 -6.91 3.77 -4.27
CA PRO A 21 -7.16 3.75 -5.71
C PRO A 21 -8.18 4.83 -6.10
N ALA A 22 -7.84 5.62 -7.11
CA ALA A 22 -8.67 6.73 -7.60
C ALA A 22 -9.10 7.73 -6.50
N GLY A 23 -8.36 7.80 -5.38
CA GLY A 23 -8.70 8.65 -4.24
C GLY A 23 -9.92 8.19 -3.44
N ASN A 24 -10.34 6.93 -3.58
CA ASN A 24 -11.45 6.37 -2.82
C ASN A 24 -10.99 5.88 -1.43
N PHE A 25 -11.19 6.72 -0.41
CA PHE A 25 -10.79 6.42 0.97
C PHE A 25 -11.64 5.34 1.66
N GLU A 26 -12.75 4.91 1.06
CA GLU A 26 -13.60 3.81 1.56
C GLU A 26 -13.07 2.42 1.14
N THR A 27 -12.02 2.38 0.32
CA THR A 27 -11.41 1.13 -0.15
C THR A 27 -10.07 0.85 0.53
N ASP A 28 -9.66 -0.42 0.54
CA ASP A 28 -8.35 -0.78 1.06
C ASP A 28 -7.24 -0.13 0.22
N PRO A 29 -6.21 0.45 0.88
CA PRO A 29 -5.05 0.99 0.19
C PRO A 29 -4.28 -0.15 -0.49
N ILE A 30 -3.75 0.15 -1.67
CA ILE A 30 -3.04 -0.82 -2.49
C ILE A 30 -1.57 -0.42 -2.69
N PRO A 31 -0.65 -1.40 -2.75
CA PRO A 31 0.77 -1.15 -2.95
C PRO A 31 1.12 -0.80 -4.41
N GLY A 32 2.04 0.13 -4.58
CA GLY A 32 2.66 0.42 -5.87
C GLY A 32 4.09 0.96 -5.75
N SER A 33 4.78 1.08 -6.88
CA SER A 33 6.11 1.66 -6.98
C SER A 33 6.07 2.87 -7.90
N ILE A 34 6.58 4.01 -7.41
CA ILE A 34 6.67 5.26 -8.18
C ILE A 34 7.71 5.11 -9.28
N GLU A 35 7.26 5.14 -10.53
CA GLU A 35 8.14 5.18 -11.70
C GLU A 35 8.53 6.63 -12.02
N TYR A 36 7.54 7.54 -12.04
CA TYR A 36 7.76 8.96 -12.33
C TYR A 36 7.13 9.87 -11.27
N ILE A 37 7.80 10.98 -10.99
CA ILE A 37 7.27 12.11 -10.25
C ILE A 37 7.05 13.24 -11.26
N ILE A 38 5.80 13.67 -11.40
CA ILE A 38 5.37 14.65 -12.38
C ILE A 38 4.98 15.92 -11.63
N VAL A 39 5.69 17.01 -11.90
CA VAL A 39 5.35 18.34 -11.38
C VAL A 39 4.67 19.13 -12.48
N LYS A 40 3.39 19.43 -12.31
CA LYS A 40 2.63 20.24 -13.26
C LYS A 40 2.97 21.73 -13.11
N LYS A 41 2.60 22.54 -14.12
CA LYS A 41 2.80 24.00 -14.11
C LYS A 41 2.13 24.72 -12.93
N ASN A 42 1.03 24.18 -12.42
CA ASN A 42 0.31 24.68 -11.24
C ASN A 42 0.93 24.20 -9.91
N MET A 43 2.14 23.63 -9.94
CA MET A 43 2.83 23.03 -8.79
C MET A 43 2.15 21.79 -8.19
N GLU A 44 1.12 21.25 -8.85
CA GLU A 44 0.53 19.97 -8.46
C GLU A 44 1.52 18.83 -8.74
N VAL A 45 1.70 17.96 -7.76
CA VAL A 45 2.56 16.78 -7.86
C VAL A 45 1.71 15.54 -8.06
N LEU A 46 1.99 14.81 -9.13
CA LEU A 46 1.43 13.48 -9.39
C LEU A 46 2.54 12.44 -9.43
N TYR A 47 2.18 11.21 -9.06
CA TYR A 47 3.02 10.04 -9.21
C TYR A 47 2.46 9.14 -10.31
N ALA A 48 3.30 8.71 -11.24
CA ALA A 48 2.98 7.61 -12.12
C ALA A 48 3.48 6.32 -11.46
N VAL A 49 2.57 5.40 -11.18
CA VAL A 49 2.79 4.27 -10.29
C VAL A 49 2.48 2.96 -11.00
N HIS A 50 3.40 2.00 -10.92
CA HIS A 50 3.10 0.60 -11.22
C HIS A 50 2.56 -0.09 -9.98
N MET A 51 1.47 -0.83 -10.11
CA MET A 51 0.78 -1.49 -9.00
C MET A 51 1.40 -2.85 -8.70
N GLN A 52 1.52 -3.24 -7.43
CA GLN A 52 1.86 -4.63 -7.12
C GLN A 52 0.67 -5.53 -7.49
N THR A 53 0.92 -6.58 -8.26
CA THR A 53 -0.14 -7.47 -8.73
C THR A 53 -0.61 -8.41 -7.62
N PRO A 54 -1.89 -8.87 -7.65
CA PRO A 54 -2.40 -9.83 -6.68
C PRO A 54 -1.53 -11.09 -6.62
N ALA A 55 -1.48 -11.74 -5.46
CA ALA A 55 -0.80 -13.02 -5.32
C ALA A 55 -1.34 -14.06 -6.31
N PRO A 56 -0.52 -15.02 -6.76
CA PRO A 56 -0.97 -16.12 -7.62
C PRO A 56 -2.19 -16.84 -7.05
N ALA A 57 -3.08 -17.31 -7.92
CA ALA A 57 -4.29 -18.02 -7.52
C ALA A 57 -3.96 -19.21 -6.59
N GLY A 58 -4.76 -19.38 -5.54
CA GLY A 58 -4.52 -20.41 -4.52
C GLY A 58 -3.47 -20.05 -3.47
N THR A 59 -2.85 -18.86 -3.52
CA THR A 59 -1.96 -18.39 -2.46
C THR A 59 -2.74 -18.22 -1.15
N VAL A 60 -2.31 -18.95 -0.10
CA VAL A 60 -2.78 -18.75 1.26
C VAL A 60 -1.95 -17.63 1.90
N ASP A 61 -2.61 -16.58 2.38
CA ASP A 61 -1.96 -15.51 3.10
C ASP A 61 -1.80 -15.89 4.60
N PRO A 62 -0.57 -16.10 5.10
CA PRO A 62 -0.35 -16.45 6.51
C PRO A 62 -0.65 -15.29 7.47
N PHE A 63 -0.63 -14.04 6.99
CA PHE A 63 -0.86 -12.85 7.80
C PHE A 63 -2.35 -12.58 8.04
N ARG A 64 -3.24 -13.24 7.30
CA ARG A 64 -4.70 -13.12 7.47
C ARG A 64 -5.16 -13.40 8.90
N SER A 65 -4.46 -14.29 9.62
CA SER A 65 -4.77 -14.63 11.02
C SER A 65 -4.31 -13.57 12.03
N TYR A 66 -3.56 -12.55 11.59
CA TYR A 66 -2.93 -11.54 12.43
C TYR A 66 -3.40 -10.13 12.02
N PRO A 67 -4.65 -9.73 12.30
CA PRO A 67 -5.21 -8.45 11.83
C PRO A 67 -4.48 -7.22 12.38
N HIS A 68 -3.72 -7.37 13.46
CA HIS A 68 -2.90 -6.32 14.07
C HIS A 68 -1.53 -6.14 13.38
N PHE A 69 -1.16 -7.05 12.48
CA PHE A 69 0.09 -6.99 11.73
C PHE A 69 -0.23 -6.70 10.25
N PRO A 70 0.02 -5.47 9.76
CA PRO A 70 -0.48 -5.01 8.46
C PRO A 70 0.38 -5.51 7.29
N ALA A 71 0.58 -6.83 7.23
CA ALA A 71 1.27 -7.52 6.17
C ALA A 71 0.29 -8.32 5.31
N LYS A 72 0.60 -8.43 4.03
CA LYS A 72 -0.19 -9.20 3.05
C LYS A 72 0.71 -9.73 1.95
N VAL A 73 0.38 -10.91 1.42
CA VAL A 73 1.12 -11.52 0.31
C VAL A 73 0.60 -10.98 -1.03
N TYR A 74 1.54 -10.63 -1.91
CA TYR A 74 1.31 -10.20 -3.29
C TYR A 74 2.20 -11.00 -4.24
N SER A 75 1.93 -10.91 -5.55
CA SER A 75 2.88 -11.42 -6.53
C SER A 75 4.11 -10.52 -6.56
N GLN A 76 5.28 -11.05 -6.91
CA GLN A 76 6.50 -10.25 -7.12
C GLN A 76 6.38 -9.25 -8.28
N SER A 77 5.47 -9.51 -9.22
CA SER A 77 5.29 -8.70 -10.42
C SER A 77 4.54 -7.38 -10.17
N LEU A 78 4.94 -6.34 -10.89
CA LEU A 78 4.23 -5.08 -10.98
C LEU A 78 3.35 -5.05 -12.24
N SER A 79 2.27 -4.26 -12.23
CA SER A 79 1.41 -4.05 -13.40
C SER A 79 2.20 -3.39 -14.53
N SER A 80 1.91 -3.76 -15.78
CA SER A 80 2.45 -3.08 -16.96
C SER A 80 2.00 -1.61 -17.03
N ASP A 81 0.77 -1.37 -16.60
CA ASP A 81 0.13 -0.08 -16.76
C ASP A 81 0.51 0.86 -15.60
N LEU A 82 0.62 2.15 -15.94
CA LEU A 82 0.86 3.23 -15.00
C LEU A 82 -0.46 3.87 -14.58
N SER A 83 -0.68 3.96 -13.27
CA SER A 83 -1.77 4.74 -12.68
C SER A 83 -1.25 6.09 -12.17
N LEU A 84 -2.02 7.15 -12.38
CA LEU A 84 -1.73 8.46 -11.80
C LEU A 84 -2.29 8.54 -10.38
N VAL A 85 -1.42 8.89 -9.43
CA VAL A 85 -1.74 8.96 -8.01
C VAL A 85 -1.42 10.37 -7.51
N GLN A 86 -2.38 11.00 -6.84
CA GLN A 86 -2.15 12.28 -6.15
C GLN A 86 -1.45 12.05 -4.82
N LEU A 87 -0.62 13.01 -4.39
CA LEU A 87 0.04 12.94 -3.09
C LEU A 87 -0.94 12.74 -1.92
N THR A 88 -2.11 13.37 -1.97
CA THR A 88 -3.17 13.26 -0.95
C THR A 88 -3.81 11.88 -0.86
N TRP A 89 -3.60 11.02 -1.87
CA TRP A 89 -4.11 9.64 -1.88
C TRP A 89 -3.11 8.66 -1.29
N VAL A 90 -1.86 9.08 -1.07
CA VAL A 90 -0.82 8.23 -0.49
C VAL A 90 -1.05 8.11 1.00
N LEU A 91 -1.22 6.87 1.47
CA LEU A 91 -1.35 6.56 2.89
C LEU A 91 0.02 6.58 3.59
N SER A 92 0.98 5.81 3.07
CA SER A 92 2.30 5.64 3.67
C SER A 92 3.27 4.95 2.71
N HIS A 93 4.53 4.82 3.11
CA HIS A 93 5.45 3.88 2.47
C HIS A 93 5.15 2.44 2.88
N TYR A 94 5.63 1.45 2.12
CA TYR A 94 5.66 0.06 2.57
C TYR A 94 7.06 -0.56 2.45
N ALA A 95 7.29 -1.60 3.25
CA ALA A 95 8.42 -2.49 3.09
C ALA A 95 8.01 -3.70 2.24
N ARG A 96 8.88 -4.10 1.32
CA ARG A 96 8.69 -5.29 0.48
C ARG A 96 9.75 -6.33 0.80
N TRP A 97 9.33 -7.53 1.15
CA TRP A 97 10.23 -8.65 1.38
C TRP A 97 9.94 -9.77 0.38
N LYS A 98 10.99 -10.26 -0.30
CA LYS A 98 10.87 -11.38 -1.23
C LYS A 98 10.65 -12.66 -0.43
N LEU A 99 9.51 -13.31 -0.65
CA LEU A 99 9.19 -14.58 -0.02
C LEU A 99 9.75 -15.75 -0.84
N ASP A 100 9.53 -15.71 -2.16
CA ASP A 100 10.05 -16.63 -3.17
C ASP A 100 10.06 -15.94 -4.54
N GLU A 101 10.21 -16.69 -5.64
CA GLU A 101 10.28 -16.13 -7.00
C GLU A 101 8.98 -15.50 -7.50
N ASP A 102 7.83 -15.95 -6.98
CA ASP A 102 6.52 -15.49 -7.46
C ASP A 102 5.85 -14.55 -6.47
N ARG A 103 6.29 -14.53 -5.20
CA ARG A 103 5.59 -13.88 -4.09
C ARG A 103 6.47 -12.94 -3.29
N VAL A 104 5.84 -11.86 -2.86
CA VAL A 104 6.41 -10.88 -1.93
C VAL A 104 5.45 -10.65 -0.77
N VAL A 105 6.00 -10.33 0.39
CA VAL A 105 5.25 -9.76 1.50
C VAL A 105 5.34 -8.25 1.43
N VAL A 106 4.18 -7.59 1.44
CA VAL A 106 4.05 -6.15 1.58
C VAL A 106 3.66 -5.86 3.01
N LEU A 107 4.44 -5.02 3.69
CA LEU A 107 4.17 -4.54 5.04
C LEU A 107 3.98 -3.02 5.01
N THR A 108 2.78 -2.55 5.35
CA THR A 108 2.48 -1.12 5.44
C THR A 108 3.27 -0.48 6.58
N LEU A 109 3.99 0.62 6.30
CA LEU A 109 4.81 1.34 7.29
C LEU A 109 4.09 2.59 7.81
N SER A 110 2.80 2.46 8.12
CA SER A 110 2.03 3.50 8.78
C SER A 110 2.20 3.42 10.30
N ARG A 111 2.24 4.57 10.99
CA ARG A 111 2.19 4.58 12.46
C ARG A 111 0.86 3.99 12.90
N VAL A 112 0.89 2.84 13.56
CA VAL A 112 -0.29 2.25 14.19
C VAL A 112 -0.61 3.11 15.40
N SER A 113 -1.67 3.93 15.33
CA SER A 113 -2.19 4.56 16.55
C SER A 113 -3.01 3.49 17.29
N PRO A 114 -2.83 3.32 18.62
CA PRO A 114 -3.57 2.32 19.39
C PRO A 114 -5.09 2.55 19.41
N PHE A 115 -5.58 3.66 18.86
CA PHE A 115 -7.00 4.00 18.80
C PHE A 115 -7.79 3.31 17.68
N HIS A 116 -7.15 2.82 16.61
CA HIS A 116 -7.86 2.20 15.49
C HIS A 116 -8.25 0.72 15.71
N ALA A 117 -7.59 0.03 16.65
CA ALA A 117 -7.92 -1.37 16.97
C ALA A 117 -9.28 -1.55 17.69
N LYS A 118 -9.90 -0.45 18.16
CA LYS A 118 -11.15 -0.52 18.95
C LYS A 118 -12.43 -0.60 18.13
N LEU A 119 -12.40 -0.31 16.81
CA LEU A 119 -13.64 -0.22 16.03
C LEU A 119 -14.11 -1.57 15.43
N CYS A 120 -13.22 -2.54 15.19
CA CYS A 120 -13.64 -3.87 14.76
C CYS A 120 -14.23 -4.75 15.88
N GLY A 121 -13.98 -4.43 17.15
CA GLY A 121 -14.50 -5.21 18.29
C GLY A 121 -15.84 -4.72 18.86
N LEU A 122 -16.31 -3.54 18.45
CA LEU A 122 -17.53 -2.93 18.99
C LEU A 122 -18.78 -3.20 18.15
N THR A 123 -18.64 -3.57 16.87
CA THR A 123 -19.78 -3.93 16.02
C THR A 123 -20.32 -5.33 16.26
N GLU A 124 -19.52 -6.28 16.78
CA GLU A 124 -20.00 -7.63 17.08
C GLU A 124 -20.73 -7.76 18.43
N GLN A 125 -20.57 -6.80 19.36
CA GLN A 125 -21.24 -6.87 20.67
C GLN A 125 -22.61 -6.17 20.72
N VAL A 126 -22.98 -5.37 19.72
CA VAL A 126 -24.24 -4.60 19.75
C VAL A 126 -25.43 -5.39 19.16
N THR A 127 -25.21 -6.56 18.55
CA THR A 127 -26.31 -7.41 18.04
C THR A 127 -26.69 -8.57 18.96
N LYS A 128 -26.12 -8.63 20.18
CA LYS A 128 -26.57 -9.55 21.23
C LYS A 128 -26.63 -8.79 22.55
N LEU A 129 -27.76 -8.14 22.81
CA LEU A 129 -28.41 -7.96 24.11
C LEU A 129 -29.75 -7.24 23.90
#